data_AF-J3P6L0-F1
#
_entry.id   AF-J3P6L0-F1
#
_cell.length_a   1.000
_cell.length_b   1.000
_cell.length_c   1.000
_cell.angle_alpha   90.00
_cell.angle_beta   90.00
_cell.angle_gamma   90.00
#
_symmetry.space_group_name_H-M   'P 1'
#
loop_
_entity.id
_entity.type
_entity.pdbx_description
1 polymer ?
#
loop_
_entity_poly.entity_id
_entity_poly.type
_entity_poly.pdbx_seq_one_letter_code
_entity_poly.pdbx_strand_id
1 'polypeptide(L)'
;MGGRGDAVHAYLPFFGSALAPIFGAFVTQDSNWRWIFWGTSIFSAIAVALAFTWLDESNHRVLLERRAKRLREETGNRNLHTPFHTPGQTESEWMIKKICLPFIMLVCHPVVQVPFSYRAYLFGIMYLILSNFEKSFVEIYRMDKASASLNYLAIGVGFVLGLHISRYAIDGFSAYFRKKHHTDGHMPEWRLPVNSGAAIFIPPALILYGWSLQSGWHYAVTDLAAFLLAIGLILGFFSLQPYVTESYGLEYAASAHAVGAFLQHISEFAFPLFGPPIYDDLGLGWGNTLLAIMTLAICILMPLLLWHFGPTLRAASTRGLPVGPSGRR
;
A
#
# COMPACT_ATOMS: atom_id res chain seq x y z
N MET A 1 19.82 -6.50 4.64
CA MET A 1 19.14 -7.45 3.73
C MET A 1 18.27 -6.62 2.82
N GLY A 2 18.82 -6.17 1.70
CA GLY A 2 18.43 -4.92 1.05
C GLY A 2 17.78 -5.12 -0.31
N GLY A 3 16.58 -4.55 -0.47
CA GLY A 3 15.98 -4.12 -1.74
C GLY A 3 15.49 -5.21 -2.70
N ARG A 4 16.22 -6.31 -2.89
CA ARG A 4 15.85 -7.37 -3.85
C ARG A 4 14.76 -8.30 -3.33
N GLY A 5 14.80 -8.68 -2.05
CA GLY A 5 13.77 -9.51 -1.42
C GLY A 5 12.42 -8.79 -1.38
N ASP A 6 12.40 -7.56 -0.85
CA ASP A 6 11.17 -6.74 -0.76
C ASP A 6 10.55 -6.47 -2.13
N ALA A 7 11.36 -6.28 -3.18
CA ALA A 7 10.88 -6.11 -4.54
C ALA A 7 10.21 -7.39 -5.08
N VAL A 8 10.82 -8.57 -4.89
CA VAL A 8 10.21 -9.86 -5.29
C VAL A 8 8.90 -10.11 -4.54
N HIS A 9 8.86 -9.78 -3.24
CA HIS A 9 7.64 -9.87 -2.44
C HIS A 9 6.56 -8.88 -2.88
N ALA A 10 6.93 -7.71 -3.39
CA ALA A 10 5.97 -6.73 -3.88
C ALA A 10 5.25 -7.17 -5.17
N TYR A 11 5.88 -7.97 -6.05
CA TYR A 11 5.21 -8.42 -7.28
C TYR A 11 4.05 -9.38 -7.02
N LEU A 12 4.14 -10.24 -5.99
CA LEU A 12 3.15 -11.29 -5.73
C LEU A 12 1.73 -10.74 -5.50
N PRO A 13 1.51 -9.76 -4.59
CA PRO A 13 0.17 -9.22 -4.33
C PRO A 13 -0.45 -8.52 -5.54
N PHE A 14 0.32 -7.74 -6.29
CA PHE A 14 -0.23 -7.00 -7.44
C PHE A 14 -0.52 -7.91 -8.63
N PHE A 15 0.36 -8.86 -8.93
CA PHE A 15 0.10 -9.85 -9.96
C PHE A 15 -1.08 -10.76 -9.57
N GLY A 16 -1.17 -11.14 -8.28
CA GLY A 16 -2.30 -11.86 -7.73
C GLY A 16 -3.62 -11.09 -7.85
N SER A 17 -3.61 -9.76 -7.61
CA SER A 17 -4.82 -8.94 -7.69
C SER A 17 -5.40 -8.82 -9.11
N ALA A 18 -4.56 -8.89 -10.15
CA ALA A 18 -5.02 -8.88 -11.54
C ALA A 18 -5.46 -10.28 -12.01
N LEU A 19 -4.78 -11.33 -11.57
CA LEU A 19 -5.13 -12.71 -11.92
C LEU A 19 -6.38 -13.21 -11.19
N ALA A 20 -6.64 -12.75 -9.96
CA ALA A 20 -7.75 -13.26 -9.15
C ALA A 20 -9.13 -13.06 -9.81
N PRO A 21 -9.49 -11.86 -10.34
CA PRO A 21 -10.74 -11.68 -11.08
C PRO A 21 -10.80 -12.54 -12.36
N ILE A 22 -9.69 -12.70 -13.07
CA ILE A 22 -9.61 -13.50 -14.30
C ILE A 22 -9.93 -14.96 -13.99
N PHE A 23 -9.20 -15.57 -13.04
CA PHE A 23 -9.48 -16.95 -12.62
C PHE A 23 -10.90 -17.10 -12.06
N GLY A 24 -11.38 -16.10 -11.30
CA GLY A 24 -12.75 -16.08 -10.79
C GLY A 24 -13.79 -16.15 -11.90
N ALA A 25 -13.65 -15.29 -12.92
CA ALA A 25 -14.58 -15.22 -14.06
C ALA A 25 -14.59 -16.52 -14.86
N PHE A 26 -13.42 -17.06 -15.22
CA PHE A 26 -13.32 -18.33 -15.96
C PHE A 26 -13.88 -19.52 -15.17
N VAL A 27 -13.62 -19.60 -13.86
CA VAL A 27 -14.18 -20.67 -13.03
C VAL A 27 -15.71 -20.56 -12.95
N THR A 28 -16.27 -19.34 -12.91
CA THR A 28 -17.74 -19.16 -12.87
C THR A 28 -18.43 -19.31 -14.21
N GLN A 29 -17.69 -19.33 -15.32
CA GLN A 29 -18.27 -19.51 -16.66
C GLN A 29 -18.76 -20.95 -16.86
N ASP A 30 -17.96 -21.93 -16.43
CA ASP A 30 -18.25 -23.37 -16.59
C ASP A 30 -18.60 -24.08 -15.27
N SER A 31 -18.54 -23.39 -14.13
CA SER A 31 -18.80 -23.96 -12.80
C SER A 31 -19.55 -23.03 -11.87
N ASN A 32 -20.03 -23.57 -10.74
CA ASN A 32 -20.73 -22.80 -9.71
C ASN A 32 -19.78 -21.90 -8.93
N TRP A 33 -20.27 -20.75 -8.45
CA TRP A 33 -19.54 -19.79 -7.61
C TRP A 33 -18.85 -20.42 -6.38
N ARG A 34 -19.37 -21.54 -5.87
CA ARG A 34 -18.78 -22.30 -4.75
C ARG A 34 -17.37 -22.82 -5.07
N TRP A 35 -17.08 -23.12 -6.34
CA TRP A 35 -15.77 -23.60 -6.77
C TRP A 35 -14.67 -22.54 -6.63
N ILE A 36 -15.00 -21.25 -6.62
CA ILE A 36 -14.03 -20.20 -6.28
C ILE A 36 -13.52 -20.41 -4.85
N PHE A 37 -14.42 -20.67 -3.90
CA PHE A 37 -14.06 -20.91 -2.51
C PHE A 37 -13.30 -22.23 -2.31
N TRP A 38 -13.72 -23.30 -2.98
CA TRP A 38 -13.02 -24.59 -2.91
C TRP A 38 -11.62 -24.50 -3.51
N GLY A 39 -11.47 -23.91 -4.70
CA GLY A 39 -10.19 -23.76 -5.38
C GLY A 39 -9.19 -22.92 -4.56
N THR A 40 -9.64 -21.77 -4.04
CA THR A 40 -8.80 -20.91 -3.19
C THR A 40 -8.42 -21.59 -1.87
N SER A 41 -9.33 -22.38 -1.27
CA SER A 41 -9.05 -23.15 -0.04
C SER A 41 -8.03 -24.27 -0.27
N ILE A 42 -8.16 -25.03 -1.36
CA ILE A 42 -7.21 -26.10 -1.70
C ILE A 42 -5.83 -25.51 -1.96
N PHE A 43 -5.75 -24.44 -2.76
CA PHE A 43 -4.47 -23.77 -3.03
C PHE A 43 -3.83 -23.24 -1.75
N SER A 44 -4.62 -22.62 -0.86
CA SER A 44 -4.13 -22.13 0.43
C SER A 44 -3.63 -23.26 1.33
N ALA A 45 -4.34 -24.40 1.37
CA ALA A 45 -3.92 -25.57 2.15
C ALA A 45 -2.60 -26.15 1.64
N ILE A 46 -2.43 -26.25 0.32
CA ILE A 46 -1.17 -26.68 -0.30
C ILE A 46 -0.04 -25.70 0.04
N ALA A 47 -0.27 -24.39 -0.09
CA ALA A 47 0.73 -23.38 0.22
C ALA A 47 1.17 -23.43 1.69
N VAL A 48 0.22 -23.62 2.62
CA VAL A 48 0.51 -23.81 4.05
C VAL A 48 1.31 -25.09 4.29
N ALA A 49 0.92 -26.21 3.67
CA ALA A 49 1.64 -27.47 3.80
C ALA A 49 3.10 -27.34 3.30
N LEU A 50 3.31 -26.70 2.14
CA LEU A 50 4.65 -26.44 1.61
C LEU A 50 5.47 -25.50 2.50
N ALA A 51 4.83 -24.48 3.09
CA ALA A 51 5.48 -23.57 4.03
C ALA A 51 5.97 -24.34 5.28
N PHE A 52 5.18 -25.27 5.80
CA PHE A 52 5.60 -26.10 6.93
C PHE A 52 6.77 -27.04 6.60
N THR A 53 6.88 -27.54 5.35
CA THR A 53 7.93 -28.49 4.96
C THR A 53 9.24 -27.83 4.51
N TRP A 54 9.18 -26.62 3.92
CA TRP A 54 10.33 -25.96 3.30
C TRP A 54 10.79 -24.67 3.99
N LEU A 55 9.97 -24.05 4.84
CA LEU A 55 10.31 -22.78 5.46
C LEU A 55 10.92 -23.00 6.85
N ASP A 56 12.25 -22.89 6.93
CA ASP A 56 12.94 -22.83 8.22
C ASP A 56 12.64 -21.51 8.94
N GLU A 57 12.50 -21.58 10.26
CA GLU A 57 12.23 -20.44 11.14
C GLU A 57 13.26 -19.32 10.93
N SER A 58 12.85 -18.28 10.20
CA SER A 58 13.72 -17.18 9.75
C SER A 58 13.66 -15.96 10.67
N ASN A 59 12.82 -15.97 11.70
CA ASN A 59 12.62 -14.81 12.56
C ASN A 59 13.81 -14.59 13.52
N HIS A 60 14.57 -13.54 13.25
CA HIS A 60 15.75 -13.14 14.02
C HIS A 60 15.45 -12.98 15.52
N ARG A 61 14.25 -12.49 15.90
CA ARG A 61 13.86 -12.36 17.32
C ARG A 61 13.72 -13.71 18.00
N VAL A 62 13.04 -14.65 17.35
CA VAL A 62 12.82 -16.01 17.86
C VAL A 62 14.14 -16.78 17.94
N LEU A 63 15.00 -16.62 16.95
CA LEU A 63 16.34 -17.23 16.94
C LEU A 63 17.23 -16.69 18.07
N LEU A 64 17.22 -15.37 18.31
CA LEU A 64 17.93 -14.76 19.43
C LEU A 64 17.36 -15.15 20.79
N GLU A 65 16.04 -15.28 20.90
CA GLU A 65 15.39 -15.72 22.13
C GLU A 65 15.70 -17.18 22.44
N ARG A 66 15.67 -18.06 21.43
CA ARG A 66 16.12 -19.46 21.55
C ARG A 66 17.59 -19.55 21.96
N ARG A 67 18.47 -18.72 21.37
CA ARG A 67 19.90 -18.65 21.75
C ARG A 67 20.09 -18.11 23.16
N ALA A 68 19.36 -17.06 23.54
CA ALA A 68 19.42 -16.48 24.88
C ALA A 68 18.92 -17.48 25.94
N LYS A 69 17.86 -18.23 25.64
CA LYS A 69 17.35 -19.31 26.50
C LYS A 69 18.40 -20.42 26.69
N ARG A 70 19.01 -20.88 25.59
CA ARG A 70 20.09 -21.88 25.64
C ARG A 70 21.29 -21.40 26.47
N LEU A 71 21.72 -20.14 26.28
CA LEU A 71 22.80 -19.56 27.06
C LEU A 71 22.46 -19.43 28.56
N ARG A 72 21.22 -19.06 28.91
CA ARG A 72 20.76 -19.04 30.32
C ARG A 72 20.86 -20.42 30.97
N GLU A 73 20.51 -21.46 30.23
CA GLU A 73 20.58 -22.86 30.70
C GLU A 73 22.05 -23.33 30.84
N GLU A 74 22.93 -22.96 29.91
CA GLU A 74 24.36 -23.38 29.91
C GLU A 74 25.22 -22.60 30.92
N THR A 75 24.97 -21.31 31.17
CA THR A 75 25.76 -20.49 32.12
C THR A 75 25.15 -20.34 33.51
N GLY A 76 23.90 -20.77 33.72
CA GLY A 76 23.17 -20.56 34.98
C GLY A 76 22.88 -19.09 35.32
N ASN A 77 23.24 -18.16 34.44
CA ASN A 77 23.09 -16.72 34.66
C ASN A 77 21.75 -16.23 34.11
N ARG A 78 20.80 -15.98 35.03
CA ARG A 78 19.45 -15.48 34.71
C ARG A 78 19.41 -14.04 34.18
N ASN A 79 20.50 -13.28 34.26
CA ASN A 79 20.57 -11.87 33.85
C ASN A 79 20.86 -11.67 32.35
N LEU A 80 20.93 -12.73 31.56
CA LEU A 80 21.07 -12.62 30.10
C LEU A 80 19.73 -12.21 29.49
N HIS A 81 19.59 -10.97 29.02
CA HIS A 81 18.39 -10.47 28.37
C HIS A 81 18.64 -10.17 26.90
N THR A 82 17.66 -10.46 26.04
CA THR A 82 17.65 -9.97 24.67
C THR A 82 17.36 -8.47 24.64
N PRO A 83 17.89 -7.69 23.69
CA PRO A 83 17.64 -6.24 23.58
C PRO A 83 16.16 -5.86 23.42
N PHE A 84 15.30 -6.83 23.10
CA PHE A 84 13.85 -6.66 22.97
C PHE A 84 13.07 -6.90 24.27
N HIS A 85 13.74 -7.32 25.35
CA HIS A 85 13.09 -7.64 26.62
C HIS A 85 13.37 -6.54 27.64
N THR A 86 12.41 -5.65 27.84
CA THR A 86 12.49 -4.63 28.90
C THR A 86 12.18 -5.29 30.25
N PRO A 87 13.11 -5.27 31.22
CA PRO A 87 12.88 -5.91 32.50
C PRO A 87 11.72 -5.24 33.25
N GLY A 88 10.76 -6.03 33.73
CA GLY A 88 9.65 -5.58 34.59
C GLY A 88 8.30 -5.30 33.92
N GLN A 89 8.14 -5.57 32.61
CA GLN A 89 6.82 -5.50 31.96
C GLN A 89 6.14 -6.87 31.91
N THR A 90 4.86 -6.91 32.28
CA THR A 90 4.02 -8.11 32.10
C THR A 90 3.75 -8.30 30.61
N GLU A 91 3.76 -9.54 30.10
CA GLU A 91 3.49 -9.84 28.67
C GLU A 91 2.14 -9.27 28.20
N SER A 92 1.15 -9.25 29.09
CA SER A 92 -0.17 -8.65 28.86
C SER A 92 -0.11 -7.12 28.71
N GLU A 93 0.64 -6.42 29.55
CA GLU A 93 0.82 -4.96 29.48
C GLU A 93 1.57 -4.54 28.22
N TRP A 94 2.58 -5.31 27.82
CA TRP A 94 3.31 -5.10 26.58
C TRP A 94 2.40 -5.30 25.35
N MET A 95 1.59 -6.36 25.36
CA MET A 95 0.64 -6.65 24.29
C MET A 95 -0.43 -5.55 24.16
N ILE A 96 -1.05 -5.15 25.27
CA ILE A 96 -2.04 -4.06 25.29
C ILE A 96 -1.40 -2.77 24.77
N LYS A 97 -0.19 -2.44 25.23
CA LYS A 97 0.54 -1.25 24.76
C LYS A 97 0.79 -1.29 23.25
N LYS A 98 1.16 -2.45 22.69
CA LYS A 98 1.40 -2.62 21.25
C LYS A 98 0.12 -2.56 20.41
N ILE A 99 -1.00 -3.05 20.93
CA ILE A 99 -2.32 -2.97 20.28
C ILE A 99 -2.88 -1.54 20.30
N CYS A 100 -2.74 -0.83 21.43
CA CYS A 100 -3.23 0.54 21.56
C CYS A 100 -2.37 1.56 20.79
N LEU A 101 -1.08 1.27 20.57
CA LEU A 101 -0.15 2.21 19.95
C LEU A 101 -0.56 2.67 18.55
N PRO A 102 -0.98 1.80 17.60
CA PRO A 102 -1.53 2.23 16.32
C PRO A 102 -2.71 3.20 16.45
N PHE A 103 -3.64 2.97 17.39
CA PHE A 103 -4.78 3.87 17.59
C PHE A 103 -4.34 5.25 18.13
N ILE A 104 -3.35 5.27 19.02
CA ILE A 104 -2.77 6.52 19.52
C ILE A 104 -2.04 7.24 18.37
N MET A 105 -1.25 6.53 17.56
CA MET A 105 -0.58 7.08 16.39
C MET A 105 -1.60 7.65 15.39
N LEU A 106 -2.70 6.95 15.16
CA LEU A 106 -3.77 7.39 14.27
C LEU A 106 -4.40 8.71 14.71
N VAL A 107 -4.58 8.94 16.02
CA VAL A 107 -5.26 10.16 16.52
C VAL A 107 -4.28 11.29 16.84
N CYS A 108 -3.08 10.97 17.33
CA CYS A 108 -2.14 11.94 17.87
C CYS A 108 -0.97 12.28 16.94
N HIS A 109 -0.68 11.47 15.92
CA HIS A 109 0.51 11.66 15.09
C HIS A 109 0.16 12.17 13.68
N PRO A 110 0.22 13.49 13.44
CA PRO A 110 -0.14 14.05 12.14
C PRO A 110 0.81 13.61 11.01
N VAL A 111 2.05 13.22 11.33
CA VAL A 111 3.01 12.73 10.33
C VAL A 111 2.63 11.36 9.74
N VAL A 112 1.76 10.60 10.42
CA VAL A 112 1.20 9.31 9.96
C VAL A 112 -0.13 9.57 9.25
N GLN A 113 -0.95 10.44 9.83
CA GLN A 113 -2.28 10.79 9.31
C GLN A 113 -2.21 11.36 7.90
N VAL A 114 -1.38 12.37 7.66
CA VAL A 114 -1.31 13.06 6.36
C VAL A 114 -0.93 12.10 5.22
N PRO A 115 0.20 11.38 5.26
CA PRO A 115 0.58 10.49 4.17
C PRO A 115 -0.35 9.28 4.02
N PHE A 116 -0.84 8.70 5.11
CA PHE A 116 -1.73 7.54 4.99
C PHE A 116 -3.16 7.90 4.61
N SER A 117 -3.66 9.09 4.94
CA SER A 117 -4.97 9.54 4.44
C SER A 117 -4.94 9.74 2.93
N TYR A 118 -3.87 10.32 2.40
CA TYR A 118 -3.66 10.40 0.96
C TYR A 118 -3.56 9.02 0.31
N ARG A 119 -2.76 8.12 0.90
CA ARG A 119 -2.64 6.74 0.41
C ARG A 119 -3.99 6.02 0.41
N ALA A 120 -4.77 6.19 1.47
CA ALA A 120 -6.10 5.61 1.61
C ALA A 120 -7.08 6.16 0.55
N TYR A 121 -7.05 7.48 0.29
CA TYR A 121 -7.84 8.10 -0.77
C TYR A 121 -7.53 7.50 -2.16
N LEU A 122 -6.24 7.36 -2.51
CA LEU A 122 -5.84 6.75 -3.78
C LEU A 122 -6.34 5.31 -3.93
N PHE A 123 -6.25 4.51 -2.86
CA PHE A 123 -6.74 3.13 -2.85
C PHE A 123 -8.26 3.04 -2.90
N GLY A 124 -8.96 4.00 -2.27
CA GLY A 124 -10.40 4.14 -2.41
C GLY A 124 -10.80 4.29 -3.88
N ILE A 125 -10.15 5.19 -4.62
CA ILE A 125 -10.40 5.37 -6.07
C ILE A 125 -10.09 4.10 -6.85
N MET A 126 -8.96 3.46 -6.57
CA MET A 126 -8.59 2.20 -7.21
C MET A 126 -9.69 1.16 -7.04
N TYR A 127 -10.19 0.99 -5.82
CA TYR A 127 -11.17 -0.04 -5.50
C TYR A 127 -12.57 0.31 -6.03
N LEU A 128 -12.93 1.60 -6.06
CA LEU A 128 -14.13 2.08 -6.76
C LEU A 128 -14.12 1.64 -8.23
N ILE A 129 -13.01 1.90 -8.93
CA ILE A 129 -12.87 1.53 -10.34
C ILE A 129 -12.86 0.02 -10.49
N LEU A 130 -12.08 -0.70 -9.69
CA LEU A 130 -12.01 -2.17 -9.73
C LEU A 130 -13.40 -2.81 -9.52
N SER A 131 -14.21 -2.28 -8.61
CA SER A 131 -15.55 -2.82 -8.30
C SER A 131 -16.54 -2.67 -9.46
N ASN A 132 -16.37 -1.65 -10.30
CA ASN A 132 -17.24 -1.35 -11.43
C ASN A 132 -16.61 -1.70 -12.78
N PHE A 133 -15.35 -2.15 -12.80
CA PHE A 133 -14.57 -2.35 -14.02
C PHE A 133 -15.23 -3.40 -14.90
N GLU A 134 -15.35 -4.64 -14.44
CA GLU A 134 -16.00 -5.72 -15.21
C GLU A 134 -17.42 -5.35 -15.66
N LYS A 135 -18.23 -4.79 -14.74
CA LYS A 135 -19.61 -4.38 -15.04
C LYS A 135 -19.66 -3.36 -16.18
N SER A 136 -18.76 -2.38 -16.18
CA SER A 136 -18.69 -1.36 -17.22
C SER A 136 -18.41 -1.96 -18.61
N PHE A 137 -17.55 -2.98 -18.69
CA PHE A 137 -17.27 -3.66 -19.97
C PHE A 137 -18.40 -4.58 -20.43
N VAL A 138 -19.11 -5.23 -19.51
CA VAL A 138 -20.27 -6.05 -19.83
C VAL A 138 -21.45 -5.17 -20.27
N GLU A 139 -21.76 -4.10 -19.54
CA GLU A 139 -22.94 -3.27 -19.78
C GLU A 139 -22.76 -2.32 -20.97
N ILE A 140 -21.61 -1.64 -21.07
CA ILE A 140 -21.38 -0.61 -22.10
C ILE A 140 -20.84 -1.22 -23.39
N TYR A 141 -19.82 -2.09 -23.28
CA TYR A 141 -19.18 -2.70 -24.45
C TYR A 141 -19.80 -4.03 -24.89
N ARG A 142 -20.81 -4.53 -24.17
CA ARG A 142 -21.53 -5.78 -24.47
C ARG A 142 -20.58 -6.98 -24.63
N MET A 143 -19.49 -6.99 -23.86
CA MET A 143 -18.53 -8.08 -23.85
C MET A 143 -19.06 -9.24 -23.00
N ASP A 144 -18.66 -10.46 -23.35
CA ASP A 144 -18.84 -11.61 -22.48
C ASP A 144 -18.05 -11.44 -21.17
N LYS A 145 -18.53 -12.03 -20.07
CA LYS A 145 -17.89 -11.89 -18.74
C LYS A 145 -16.43 -12.32 -18.74
N ALA A 146 -16.10 -13.41 -19.44
CA ALA A 146 -14.71 -13.88 -19.53
C ALA A 146 -13.82 -12.87 -20.26
N SER A 147 -14.28 -12.35 -21.39
CA SER A 147 -13.58 -11.30 -22.14
C SER A 147 -13.45 -10.00 -21.36
N ALA A 148 -14.50 -9.58 -20.64
CA ALA A 148 -14.46 -8.39 -19.78
C ALA A 148 -13.45 -8.55 -18.63
N SER A 149 -13.33 -9.74 -18.05
CA SER A 149 -12.34 -10.02 -17.00
C SER A 149 -10.89 -9.95 -17.51
N LEU A 150 -10.65 -10.27 -18.79
CA LEU A 150 -9.31 -10.19 -19.39
C LEU A 150 -8.73 -8.78 -19.34
N ASN A 151 -9.59 -7.76 -19.36
CA ASN A 151 -9.18 -6.36 -19.31
C ASN A 151 -8.52 -5.97 -17.96
N TYR A 152 -8.72 -6.76 -16.89
CA TYR A 152 -7.94 -6.59 -15.65
C TYR A 152 -6.44 -6.78 -15.86
N LEU A 153 -6.02 -7.44 -16.94
CA LEU A 153 -4.62 -7.55 -17.33
C LEU A 153 -3.99 -6.17 -17.59
N ALA A 154 -4.74 -5.20 -18.13
CA ALA A 154 -4.26 -3.84 -18.34
C ALA A 154 -3.85 -3.18 -17.01
N ILE A 155 -4.67 -3.35 -15.97
CA ILE A 155 -4.37 -2.88 -14.61
C ILE A 155 -3.16 -3.62 -14.04
N GLY A 156 -3.10 -4.94 -14.20
CA GLY A 156 -1.97 -5.77 -13.72
C GLY A 156 -0.62 -5.38 -14.34
N VAL A 157 -0.59 -5.20 -15.67
CA VAL A 157 0.61 -4.74 -16.39
C VAL A 157 0.99 -3.32 -15.96
N GLY A 158 0.00 -2.45 -15.72
CA GLY A 158 0.20 -1.11 -15.18
C GLY A 158 0.84 -1.13 -13.80
N PHE A 159 0.44 -2.04 -12.91
CA PHE A 159 1.07 -2.20 -11.61
C PHE A 159 2.53 -2.65 -11.70
N VAL A 160 2.83 -3.64 -12.55
CA VAL A 160 4.21 -4.12 -12.75
C VAL A 160 5.09 -3.01 -13.30
N LEU A 161 4.63 -2.29 -14.32
CA LEU A 161 5.41 -1.19 -14.89
C LEU A 161 5.55 -0.04 -13.87
N GLY A 162 4.49 0.27 -13.13
CA GLY A 162 4.50 1.24 -12.04
C GLY A 162 5.55 0.92 -10.99
N LEU A 163 5.70 -0.36 -10.59
CA LEU A 163 6.71 -0.80 -9.62
C LEU A 163 8.13 -0.58 -10.13
N HIS A 164 8.36 -0.88 -11.41
CA HIS A 164 9.66 -0.63 -12.05
C HIS A 164 9.98 0.87 -12.08
N ILE A 165 9.03 1.69 -12.56
CA ILE A 165 9.18 3.15 -12.62
C ILE A 165 9.41 3.72 -11.23
N SER A 166 8.60 3.35 -10.24
CA SER A 166 8.71 3.88 -8.87
C SER A 166 10.07 3.54 -8.26
N ARG A 167 10.58 2.34 -8.49
CA ARG A 167 11.90 1.93 -8.00
C ARG A 167 13.00 2.82 -8.59
N TYR A 168 13.07 2.95 -9.92
CA TYR A 168 14.09 3.76 -10.57
C TYR A 168 13.96 5.25 -10.21
N ALA A 169 12.72 5.75 -10.09
CA ALA A 169 12.46 7.13 -9.70
C ALA A 169 12.91 7.41 -8.26
N ILE A 170 12.55 6.55 -7.30
CA ILE A 170 12.95 6.70 -5.89
C ILE A 170 14.48 6.66 -5.77
N ASP A 171 15.13 5.68 -6.38
CA ASP A 171 16.59 5.54 -6.33
C ASP A 171 17.30 6.73 -7.00
N GLY A 172 16.79 7.16 -8.16
CA GLY A 172 17.33 8.28 -8.93
C GLY A 172 17.21 9.63 -8.23
N PHE A 173 16.02 9.98 -7.73
CA PHE A 173 15.81 11.21 -6.97
C PHE A 173 16.62 11.21 -5.67
N SER A 174 16.67 10.07 -4.96
CA SER A 174 17.47 9.95 -3.75
C SER A 174 18.96 10.15 -4.03
N ALA A 175 19.48 9.63 -5.15
CA ALA A 175 20.87 9.83 -5.57
C ALA A 175 21.15 11.29 -5.97
N TYR A 176 20.21 11.93 -6.66
CA TYR A 176 20.31 13.34 -7.04
C TYR A 176 20.39 14.26 -5.82
N PHE A 177 19.51 14.10 -4.83
CA PHE A 177 19.52 14.93 -3.63
C PHE A 177 20.72 14.67 -2.73
N ARG A 178 21.18 13.42 -2.60
CA ARG A 178 22.46 13.11 -1.91
C ARG A 178 23.62 13.88 -2.53
N LYS A 179 23.72 13.88 -3.87
CA LYS A 179 24.77 14.60 -4.59
C LYS A 179 24.65 16.12 -4.43
N LYS A 180 23.42 16.65 -4.46
CA LYS A 180 23.14 18.09 -4.35
C LYS A 180 23.42 18.66 -2.95
N HIS A 181 23.15 17.89 -1.90
CA HIS A 181 23.31 18.33 -0.51
C HIS A 181 24.65 17.91 0.10
N HIS A 182 25.55 17.24 -0.64
CA HIS A 182 26.86 16.78 -0.16
C HIS A 182 26.80 16.09 1.22
N THR A 183 25.72 15.37 1.49
CA THR A 183 25.47 14.72 2.78
C THR A 183 25.14 13.25 2.52
N ASP A 184 25.73 12.35 3.31
CA ASP A 184 25.36 10.92 3.36
C ASP A 184 24.05 10.68 4.14
N GLY A 185 23.44 11.74 4.65
CA GLY A 185 22.20 11.71 5.42
C GLY A 185 21.01 11.34 4.55
N HIS A 186 20.11 10.52 5.09
CA HIS A 186 18.86 10.15 4.45
C HIS A 186 17.74 11.05 4.98
N MET A 187 17.27 12.02 4.17
CA MET A 187 16.05 12.76 4.48
C MET A 187 14.85 12.07 3.79
N PRO A 188 13.82 11.68 4.55
CA PRO A 188 12.60 11.07 3.99
C PRO A 188 11.96 11.92 2.89
N GLU A 189 12.11 13.25 2.97
CA GLU A 189 11.50 14.22 2.08
C GLU A 189 12.05 14.14 0.64
N TRP A 190 13.25 13.61 0.42
CA TRP A 190 13.86 13.51 -0.92
C TRP A 190 13.15 12.53 -1.85
N ARG A 191 12.22 11.71 -1.31
CA ARG A 191 11.39 10.77 -2.07
C ARG A 191 10.03 11.36 -2.48
N LEU A 192 9.60 12.47 -1.85
CA LEU A 192 8.32 13.13 -2.12
C LEU A 192 8.13 13.58 -3.59
N PRO A 193 9.17 13.98 -4.34
CA PRO A 193 9.01 14.33 -5.75
C PRO A 193 8.48 13.18 -6.62
N VAL A 194 8.72 11.92 -6.22
CA VAL A 194 8.15 10.75 -6.91
C VAL A 194 6.63 10.72 -6.75
N ASN A 195 6.12 11.14 -5.59
CA ASN A 195 4.68 11.26 -5.37
C ASN A 195 4.04 12.34 -6.26
N SER A 196 4.76 13.44 -6.52
CA SER A 196 4.30 14.45 -7.48
C SER A 196 4.16 13.88 -8.91
N GLY A 197 4.94 12.84 -9.25
CA GLY A 197 4.76 12.10 -10.50
C GLY A 197 3.41 11.40 -10.60
N ALA A 198 2.81 10.96 -9.49
CA ALA A 198 1.46 10.38 -9.49
C ALA A 198 0.40 11.38 -9.97
N ALA A 199 0.57 12.68 -9.69
CA ALA A 199 -0.32 13.76 -10.15
C ALA A 199 -0.36 13.90 -11.68
N ILE A 200 0.68 13.42 -12.37
CA ILE A 200 0.76 13.47 -13.84
C ILE A 200 -0.04 12.33 -14.47
N PHE A 201 -0.13 11.18 -13.79
CA PHE A 201 -0.77 9.99 -14.34
C PHE A 201 -2.24 9.85 -13.90
N ILE A 202 -2.53 10.03 -12.60
CA ILE A 202 -3.85 9.67 -12.03
C ILE A 202 -4.99 10.55 -12.58
N PRO A 203 -4.92 11.89 -12.53
CA PRO A 203 -6.04 12.72 -12.98
C PRO A 203 -6.36 12.59 -14.47
N PRO A 204 -5.37 12.62 -15.40
CA PRO A 204 -5.65 12.37 -16.82
C PRO A 204 -6.22 10.98 -17.08
N ALA A 205 -5.74 9.96 -16.35
CA ALA A 205 -6.27 8.61 -16.47
C ALA A 205 -7.73 8.51 -16.03
N LEU A 206 -8.11 9.16 -14.92
CA LEU A 206 -9.50 9.20 -14.45
C LEU A 206 -10.44 9.89 -15.44
N ILE A 207 -10.00 11.03 -16.00
CA ILE A 207 -10.78 11.74 -17.02
C ILE A 207 -10.94 10.86 -18.26
N LEU A 208 -9.84 10.29 -18.76
CA LEU A 208 -9.85 9.43 -19.94
C LEU A 208 -10.77 8.21 -19.73
N TYR A 209 -10.70 7.57 -18.56
CA TYR A 209 -11.53 6.42 -18.19
C TYR A 209 -13.03 6.78 -18.13
N GLY A 210 -13.38 7.89 -17.49
CA GLY A 210 -14.78 8.31 -17.39
C GLY A 210 -15.40 8.65 -18.74
N TRP A 211 -14.69 9.42 -19.56
CA TRP A 211 -15.20 9.85 -20.86
C TRP A 211 -15.18 8.73 -21.90
N SER A 212 -14.21 7.80 -21.85
CA SER A 212 -14.20 6.64 -22.73
C SER A 212 -15.42 5.74 -22.49
N LEU A 213 -15.80 5.54 -21.23
CA LEU A 213 -17.02 4.80 -20.86
C LEU A 213 -18.29 5.55 -21.28
N GLN A 214 -18.41 6.85 -20.96
CA GLN A 214 -19.63 7.60 -21.26
C GLN A 214 -19.86 7.80 -22.76
N SER A 215 -18.79 7.98 -23.54
CA SER A 215 -18.88 8.17 -24.99
C SER A 215 -18.87 6.85 -25.78
N GLY A 216 -18.72 5.70 -25.09
CA GLY A 216 -18.64 4.39 -25.74
C GLY A 216 -17.46 4.26 -26.71
N TRP A 217 -16.33 4.93 -26.43
CA TRP A 217 -15.12 4.84 -27.25
C TRP A 217 -14.56 3.42 -27.25
N HIS A 218 -13.71 3.07 -28.20
CA HIS A 218 -13.14 1.73 -28.29
C HIS A 218 -12.54 1.27 -26.94
N TYR A 219 -12.86 0.04 -26.53
CA TYR A 219 -12.53 -0.52 -25.22
C TYR A 219 -11.03 -0.39 -24.85
N ALA A 220 -10.15 -0.46 -25.85
CA ALA A 220 -8.71 -0.29 -25.66
C ALA A 220 -8.31 1.08 -25.07
N VAL A 221 -9.13 2.13 -25.27
CA VAL A 221 -8.89 3.45 -24.66
C VAL A 221 -9.18 3.40 -23.16
N THR A 222 -10.24 2.69 -22.77
CA THR A 222 -10.59 2.46 -21.36
C THR A 222 -9.51 1.62 -20.67
N ASP A 223 -8.97 0.60 -21.37
CA ASP A 223 -7.85 -0.19 -20.87
C ASP A 223 -6.57 0.62 -20.72
N LEU A 224 -6.26 1.48 -21.69
CA LEU A 224 -5.12 2.39 -21.61
C LEU A 224 -5.26 3.36 -20.43
N ALA A 225 -6.47 3.89 -20.19
CA ALA A 225 -6.75 4.73 -19.04
C ALA A 225 -6.53 3.98 -17.72
N ALA A 226 -7.04 2.75 -17.60
CA ALA A 226 -6.86 1.91 -16.43
C ALA A 226 -5.39 1.54 -16.18
N PHE A 227 -4.63 1.29 -17.25
CA PHE A 227 -3.18 1.06 -17.21
C PHE A 227 -2.42 2.29 -16.68
N LEU A 228 -2.72 3.48 -17.18
CA LEU A 228 -2.09 4.73 -16.71
C LEU A 228 -2.45 5.03 -15.25
N LEU A 229 -3.71 4.77 -14.87
CA LEU A 229 -4.17 4.90 -13.49
C LEU A 229 -3.37 3.99 -12.55
N ALA A 230 -3.23 2.71 -12.92
CA ALA A 230 -2.49 1.71 -12.14
C ALA A 230 -1.03 2.12 -11.92
N ILE A 231 -0.36 2.68 -12.93
CA ILE A 231 1.00 3.23 -12.81
C ILE A 231 1.01 4.35 -11.76
N GLY A 232 0.14 5.34 -11.90
CA GLY A 232 0.08 6.50 -11.00
C GLY A 232 -0.17 6.10 -9.54
N LEU A 233 -1.09 5.15 -9.31
CA LEU A 233 -1.41 4.63 -7.98
C LEU A 233 -0.19 3.99 -7.30
N ILE A 234 0.60 3.20 -8.03
CA ILE A 234 1.81 2.56 -7.50
C ILE A 234 2.90 3.59 -7.18
N LEU A 235 3.10 4.60 -8.02
CA LEU A 235 4.02 5.70 -7.73
C LEU A 235 3.66 6.42 -6.42
N GLY A 236 2.38 6.69 -6.21
CA GLY A 236 1.88 7.32 -4.98
C GLY A 236 2.05 6.43 -3.75
N PHE A 237 1.81 5.12 -3.88
CA PHE A 237 1.90 4.17 -2.77
C PHE A 237 3.34 3.94 -2.31
N PHE A 238 4.24 3.60 -3.23
CA PHE A 238 5.60 3.20 -2.91
C PHE A 238 6.51 4.35 -2.50
N SER A 239 6.13 5.59 -2.80
CA SER A 239 6.89 6.78 -2.35
C SER A 239 6.66 7.08 -0.86
N LEU A 240 5.50 6.74 -0.30
CA LEU A 240 5.11 7.12 1.06
C LEU A 240 5.39 6.07 2.12
N GLN A 241 5.39 4.79 1.76
CA GLN A 241 5.71 3.69 2.68
C GLN A 241 7.12 3.86 3.32
N PRO A 242 8.18 4.20 2.55
CA PRO A 242 9.51 4.42 3.11
C PRO A 242 9.59 5.70 3.94
N TYR A 243 8.86 6.76 3.55
CA TYR A 243 8.83 8.04 4.27
C TYR A 243 8.42 7.87 5.73
N VAL A 244 7.34 7.11 5.97
CA VAL A 244 6.85 6.83 7.32
C VAL A 244 7.82 5.92 8.09
N THR A 245 8.39 4.92 7.41
CA THR A 245 9.36 4.00 8.02
C THR A 245 10.60 4.73 8.54
N GLU A 246 11.14 5.66 7.75
CA GLU A 246 12.31 6.46 8.13
C GLU A 246 11.98 7.50 9.20
N SER A 247 10.74 8.02 9.24
CA SER A 247 10.32 9.00 10.25
C SER A 247 10.23 8.42 11.67
N TYR A 248 9.91 7.12 11.82
CA TYR A 248 9.71 6.46 13.11
C TYR A 248 10.81 5.47 13.51
N GLY A 249 11.75 5.18 12.60
CA GLY A 249 12.72 4.12 12.79
C GLY A 249 12.10 2.71 12.82
N LEU A 250 12.95 1.69 12.85
CA LEU A 250 12.54 0.29 12.73
C LEU A 250 11.67 -0.21 13.89
N GLU A 251 11.73 0.43 15.06
CA GLU A 251 11.01 -0.02 16.26
C GLU A 251 9.50 0.21 16.21
N TYR A 252 9.09 1.29 15.53
CA TYR A 252 7.70 1.76 15.47
C TYR A 252 7.12 1.75 14.05
N ALA A 253 7.94 1.47 13.03
CA ALA A 253 7.49 1.37 11.64
C ALA A 253 6.34 0.36 11.45
N ALA A 254 6.38 -0.80 12.13
CA ALA A 254 5.32 -1.80 12.02
C ALA A 254 3.96 -1.28 12.52
N SER A 255 3.95 -0.56 13.65
CA SER A 255 2.73 0.05 14.19
C SER A 255 2.22 1.19 13.30
N ALA A 256 3.12 1.99 12.74
CA ALA A 256 2.73 3.03 11.78
C ALA A 256 2.11 2.42 10.50
N HIS A 257 2.68 1.33 9.97
CA HIS A 257 2.12 0.62 8.82
C HIS A 257 0.75 0.02 9.10
N ALA A 258 0.48 -0.42 10.33
CA ALA A 258 -0.84 -0.86 10.74
C ALA A 258 -1.89 0.27 10.65
N VAL A 259 -1.52 1.49 11.03
CA VAL A 259 -2.39 2.67 10.85
C VAL A 259 -2.69 2.91 9.37
N GLY A 260 -1.66 2.83 8.52
CA GLY A 260 -1.81 2.97 7.08
C GLY A 260 -2.74 1.92 6.49
N ALA A 261 -2.62 0.65 6.90
CA ALA A 261 -3.48 -0.44 6.45
C ALA A 261 -4.92 -0.24 6.92
N PHE A 262 -5.12 0.17 8.18
CA PHE A 262 -6.44 0.43 8.73
C PHE A 262 -7.19 1.53 7.95
N LEU A 263 -6.54 2.68 7.72
CA LEU A 263 -7.13 3.76 6.92
C LEU A 263 -7.43 3.33 5.48
N GLN A 264 -6.51 2.58 4.88
CA GLN A 264 -6.69 2.04 3.54
C GLN A 264 -7.94 1.16 3.45
N HIS A 265 -8.13 0.20 4.36
CA HIS A 265 -9.29 -0.69 4.33
C HIS A 265 -10.62 0.03 4.58
N ILE A 266 -10.62 1.08 5.42
CA ILE A 266 -11.81 1.95 5.57
C ILE A 266 -12.15 2.61 4.23
N SER A 267 -11.16 3.14 3.51
CA SER A 267 -11.40 3.75 2.20
C SER A 267 -11.82 2.72 1.14
N GLU A 268 -11.22 1.53 1.12
CA GLU A 268 -11.64 0.43 0.24
C GLU A 268 -13.11 0.04 0.48
N PHE A 269 -13.56 0.05 1.74
CA PHE A 269 -14.97 -0.20 2.05
C PHE A 269 -15.89 0.97 1.67
N ALA A 270 -15.48 2.21 1.97
CA ALA A 270 -16.33 3.38 1.80
C ALA A 270 -16.54 3.75 0.33
N PHE A 271 -15.50 3.65 -0.51
CA PHE A 271 -15.53 4.15 -1.88
C PHE A 271 -16.55 3.49 -2.82
N PRO A 272 -16.62 2.16 -2.90
CA PRO A 272 -17.66 1.49 -3.68
C PRO A 272 -19.08 1.77 -3.17
N LEU A 273 -19.25 2.11 -1.89
CA LEU A 273 -20.57 2.38 -1.32
C LEU A 273 -21.13 3.72 -1.81
N PHE A 274 -20.27 4.73 -2.02
CA PHE A 274 -20.70 6.03 -2.55
C PHE A 274 -20.61 6.14 -4.08
N GLY A 275 -19.99 5.17 -4.74
CA GLY A 275 -19.84 5.15 -6.19
C GLY A 275 -21.16 5.23 -6.96
N PRO A 276 -22.11 4.31 -6.74
CA PRO A 276 -23.35 4.25 -7.51
C PRO A 276 -24.17 5.56 -7.44
N PRO A 277 -24.44 6.15 -6.26
CA PRO A 277 -25.18 7.42 -6.20
C PRO A 277 -24.50 8.55 -6.97
N ILE A 278 -23.17 8.65 -6.92
CA ILE A 278 -22.42 9.69 -7.65
C ILE A 278 -22.54 9.47 -9.16
N TYR A 279 -22.45 8.22 -9.62
CA TYR A 279 -22.55 7.91 -11.05
C TYR A 279 -23.98 7.98 -11.58
N ASP A 280 -24.99 7.73 -10.75
CA ASP A 280 -26.41 7.87 -11.12
C ASP A 280 -26.77 9.35 -11.36
N ASP A 281 -26.25 10.27 -10.52
CA ASP A 281 -26.54 11.72 -10.63
C ASP A 281 -25.69 12.43 -11.69
N LEU A 282 -24.38 12.15 -11.75
CA LEU A 282 -23.43 12.87 -12.61
C LEU A 282 -23.09 12.12 -13.92
N GLY A 283 -23.36 10.82 -13.98
CA GLY A 283 -22.85 9.95 -15.04
C GLY A 283 -21.35 9.61 -14.87
N LEU A 284 -20.88 8.67 -15.68
CA LEU A 284 -19.53 8.12 -15.59
C LEU A 284 -18.42 9.12 -15.97
N GLY A 285 -18.68 10.02 -16.92
CA GLY A 285 -17.72 11.03 -17.38
C GLY A 285 -17.51 12.14 -16.35
N TRP A 286 -18.58 12.83 -15.97
CA TRP A 286 -18.49 13.91 -14.97
C TRP A 286 -18.15 13.39 -13.57
N GLY A 287 -18.67 12.23 -13.17
CA GLY A 287 -18.32 11.60 -11.89
C GLY A 287 -16.80 11.34 -11.76
N ASN A 288 -16.18 10.76 -12.80
CA ASN A 288 -14.73 10.54 -12.81
C ASN A 288 -13.93 11.83 -13.01
N THR A 289 -14.47 12.84 -13.71
CA THR A 289 -13.83 14.16 -13.84
C THR A 289 -13.78 14.89 -12.50
N LEU A 290 -14.85 14.82 -11.70
CA LEU A 290 -14.87 15.35 -10.33
C LEU A 290 -13.82 14.68 -9.45
N LEU A 291 -13.75 13.34 -9.50
CA LEU A 291 -12.73 12.56 -8.80
C LEU A 291 -11.32 12.96 -9.25
N ALA A 292 -11.10 13.19 -10.54
CA ALA A 292 -9.81 13.63 -11.07
C ALA A 292 -9.39 15.01 -10.53
N ILE A 293 -10.31 15.97 -10.47
CA ILE A 293 -10.03 17.32 -9.94
C ILE A 293 -9.68 17.24 -8.45
N MET A 294 -10.45 16.48 -7.67
CA MET A 294 -10.16 16.26 -6.25
C MET A 294 -8.79 15.57 -6.07
N THR A 295 -8.50 14.56 -6.89
CA THR A 295 -7.24 13.84 -6.83
C THR A 295 -6.07 14.76 -7.15
N LEU A 296 -6.19 15.59 -8.20
CA LEU A 296 -5.18 16.56 -8.57
C LEU A 296 -4.89 17.54 -7.41
N ALA A 297 -5.94 18.07 -6.78
CA ALA A 297 -5.79 18.98 -5.65
C ALA A 297 -5.03 18.33 -4.48
N ILE A 298 -5.39 17.09 -4.12
CA ILE A 298 -4.74 16.37 -3.01
C ILE A 298 -3.30 15.97 -3.40
N CYS A 299 -3.08 15.48 -4.62
CA CYS A 299 -1.75 15.11 -5.12
C CYS A 299 -0.78 16.28 -5.16
N ILE A 300 -1.25 17.51 -5.36
CA ILE A 300 -0.40 18.72 -5.32
C ILE A 300 -0.20 19.19 -3.88
N LEU A 301 -1.29 19.26 -3.10
CA LEU A 301 -1.25 19.82 -1.74
C LEU A 301 -0.39 18.97 -0.80
N MET A 302 -0.49 17.64 -0.92
CA MET A 302 0.14 16.73 0.02
C MET A 302 1.68 16.77 -0.02
N PRO A 303 2.36 16.65 -1.19
CA PRO A 303 3.82 16.79 -1.26
C PRO A 303 4.31 18.15 -0.77
N LEU A 304 3.59 19.23 -1.09
CA LEU A 304 3.93 20.58 -0.63
C LEU A 304 3.84 20.71 0.89
N LEU A 305 2.77 20.16 1.47
CA LEU A 305 2.57 20.13 2.92
C LEU A 305 3.68 19.37 3.62
N LEU A 306 4.05 18.18 3.13
CA LEU A 306 5.14 17.39 3.73
C LEU A 306 6.52 17.98 3.47
N TRP A 307 6.75 18.63 2.34
CA TRP A 307 8.02 19.27 2.04
C TRP A 307 8.30 20.46 2.95
N HIS A 308 7.28 21.29 3.23
CA HIS A 308 7.45 22.49 4.05
C HIS A 308 7.26 22.21 5.55
N PHE A 309 6.27 21.40 5.93
CA PHE A 309 5.91 21.14 7.33
C PHE A 309 6.38 19.79 7.86
N GLY A 310 7.08 18.96 7.07
CA GLY A 310 7.58 17.64 7.47
C GLY A 310 8.32 17.64 8.82
N PRO A 311 9.30 18.54 9.06
CA PRO A 311 10.00 18.63 10.34
C PRO A 311 9.07 18.97 11.52
N THR A 312 8.12 19.89 11.32
CA THR A 312 7.14 20.31 12.34
C THR A 312 6.18 19.18 12.67
N LEU A 313 5.71 18.44 11.66
CA LEU A 313 4.83 17.28 11.82
C LEU A 313 5.54 16.14 12.57
N ARG A 314 6.83 15.91 12.29
CA ARG A 314 7.66 14.95 13.03
C ARG A 314 7.85 15.37 14.48
N ALA A 315 8.17 16.64 14.75
CA ALA A 315 8.33 17.17 16.10
C ALA A 315 7.05 17.05 16.95
N ALA A 316 5.88 17.22 16.33
CA ALA A 316 4.58 17.06 16.99
C ALA A 316 4.22 15.58 17.32
N SER A 317 4.87 14.61 16.68
CA SER A 317 4.51 13.18 16.74
C SER A 317 5.25 12.39 17.84
N THR A 318 5.42 12.99 19.02
CA THR A 318 6.19 12.40 20.14
C THR A 318 5.33 11.74 21.23
N ARG A 319 4.00 11.95 21.22
CA ARG A 319 3.08 11.41 22.24
C ARG A 319 2.97 9.88 22.17
N GLY A 320 3.18 9.18 23.29
CA GLY A 320 3.00 7.72 23.39
C GLY A 320 4.23 6.89 22.99
N LEU A 321 5.28 7.51 22.47
CA LEU A 321 6.58 6.88 22.27
C LEU A 321 7.43 7.10 23.54
N PRO A 322 8.12 6.07 24.08
CA PRO A 322 9.12 6.30 25.10
C PRO A 322 10.25 7.12 24.48
N VAL A 323 10.28 8.42 24.79
CA VAL A 323 11.35 9.32 24.38
C VAL A 323 12.61 8.92 25.16
N GLY A 324 13.44 8.08 24.57
CA GLY A 324 14.85 8.02 24.95
C GLY A 324 15.51 9.37 24.63
N PRO A 325 16.52 9.82 25.40
CA PRO A 325 17.12 11.13 25.20
C PRO A 325 17.57 11.25 23.76
N SER A 326 17.15 12.35 23.12
CA SER A 326 17.46 12.71 21.74
C SER A 326 18.89 12.34 21.36
N GLY A 327 19.05 11.24 20.62
CA GLY A 327 20.30 10.92 19.96
C GLY A 327 20.49 11.90 18.82
N ARG A 328 21.10 13.05 19.09
CA ARG A 328 21.88 13.76 18.07
C ARG A 328 22.90 12.77 17.52
N ARG A 329 22.67 12.28 16.30
CA ARG A 329 23.70 11.79 15.39
C ARG A 329 23.31 12.21 13.99
#